data_AF-A0A7Y8J436-F1
#
_entry.id   AF-A0A7Y8J436-F1
#
_cell.length_a   1.000
_cell.length_b   1.000
_cell.length_c   1.000
_cell.angle_alpha   90.00
_cell.angle_beta   90.00
_cell.angle_gamma   90.00
#
_symmetry.space_group_name_H-M   'P 1'
#
loop_
_entity.id
_entity.type
_entity.pdbx_description
1 polymer ?
#
loop_
_entity_poly.entity_id
_entity_poly.type
_entity_poly.pdbx_seq_one_letter_code
_entity_poly.pdbx_strand_id
1 'polypeptide(L)'
;SEGGGITKTYPFEIWRYAFIEGIGPDVEIEFVDPTNTGEFRMTIDPQEKDALLRAGGGPTEYEEAGLESRYLRLQRSGLATNYVGPTKDLPFERLARMAVLDKAPPLKFDKLREIVSTFVTYDQLPSNFRYRIIRQSDANALAMVNIEVPNSALSFAGRGEAVRAEVEIYGRIVDLSDRILTQFEDTLAVDFPASDATRVNAGISSIQKNFLLPPGTFRIDIALKDPRSNQIGTRQERMVIPPLTSAKLWAAPLILAHSIEAAGDSEGINDPYLLGTLRVRPQPALTYSRSDPLLVYLQLYGSRLDPSTQAPALTVRYNILKDGRLFFGQTDDKGKTVHFVSEQRVVLLASIPLATFEPGKFRLLVQATDRISGETTSADATFTVN
;
A
#
# COMPACT_ATOMS: atom_id res chain seq x y z
N SER A 1 0.65 -22.08 -29.94
CA SER A 1 0.00 -22.41 -28.65
C SER A 1 0.40 -23.82 -28.32
N GLU A 2 1.09 -24.07 -27.20
CA GLU A 2 1.48 -25.44 -26.85
C GLU A 2 0.32 -26.27 -26.27
N GLY A 3 -0.79 -25.61 -25.90
CA GLY A 3 -1.98 -26.23 -25.32
C GLY A 3 -3.13 -26.46 -26.31
N GLY A 4 -2.85 -26.64 -27.60
CA GLY A 4 -3.91 -26.77 -28.63
C GLY A 4 -4.23 -28.21 -29.08
N GLY A 5 -3.47 -29.21 -28.62
CA GLY A 5 -3.73 -30.62 -28.94
C GLY A 5 -4.67 -31.30 -27.94
N ILE A 6 -4.99 -32.58 -28.14
CA ILE A 6 -5.84 -33.41 -27.27
C ILE A 6 -5.17 -33.75 -25.91
N THR A 7 -4.21 -32.93 -25.45
CA THR A 7 -3.54 -33.08 -24.15
C THR A 7 -4.28 -32.31 -23.07
N LYS A 8 -4.27 -32.81 -21.83
CA LYS A 8 -4.77 -32.06 -20.67
C LYS A 8 -3.65 -31.19 -20.12
N THR A 9 -3.95 -29.93 -19.86
CA THR A 9 -3.05 -29.02 -19.18
C THR A 9 -3.40 -28.91 -17.68
N TYR A 10 -2.39 -28.64 -16.84
CA TYR A 10 -2.63 -28.10 -15.50
C TYR A 10 -3.31 -26.71 -15.60
N PRO A 11 -3.99 -26.24 -14.55
CA PRO A 11 -4.42 -24.84 -14.47
C PRO A 11 -3.22 -23.90 -14.66
N PHE A 12 -3.35 -22.91 -15.53
CA PHE A 12 -2.31 -21.93 -15.79
C PHE A 12 -2.88 -20.54 -16.10
N GLU A 13 -2.08 -19.51 -15.86
CA GLU A 13 -2.38 -18.12 -16.20
C GLU A 13 -1.27 -17.52 -17.04
N ILE A 14 -1.63 -16.67 -18.00
CA ILE A 14 -0.68 -15.88 -18.78
C ILE A 14 -0.98 -14.42 -18.56
N TRP A 15 -0.05 -13.73 -17.94
CA TRP A 15 -0.12 -12.30 -17.67
C TRP A 15 0.62 -11.56 -18.78
N ARG A 16 -0.11 -10.66 -19.45
CA ARG A 16 0.40 -9.90 -20.61
C ARG A 16 0.63 -8.45 -20.23
N TYR A 17 1.85 -7.99 -20.42
CA TYR A 17 2.27 -6.63 -20.14
C TYR A 17 2.63 -5.92 -21.44
N ALA A 18 2.02 -4.75 -21.66
CA ALA A 18 2.33 -3.93 -22.82
C ALA A 18 3.80 -3.47 -22.81
N PHE A 19 4.37 -3.20 -21.62
CA PHE A 19 5.76 -2.82 -21.43
C PHE A 19 6.23 -3.09 -20.01
N ILE A 20 7.46 -3.60 -19.85
CA ILE A 20 8.16 -3.67 -18.56
C ILE A 20 9.51 -2.96 -18.69
N GLU A 21 9.76 -1.99 -17.82
CA GLU A 21 11.02 -1.25 -17.74
C GLU A 21 12.19 -2.23 -17.51
N GLY A 22 13.18 -2.23 -18.40
CA GLY A 22 14.31 -3.17 -18.37
C GLY A 22 14.14 -4.46 -19.20
N ILE A 23 12.94 -4.77 -19.69
CA ILE A 23 12.65 -5.95 -20.53
C ILE A 23 12.21 -5.53 -21.93
N GLY A 24 11.36 -4.50 -22.03
CA GLY A 24 10.81 -4.01 -23.29
C GLY A 24 9.30 -4.21 -23.43
N PRO A 25 8.74 -3.98 -24.63
CA PRO A 25 7.31 -4.16 -24.91
C PRO A 25 6.92 -5.62 -25.13
N ASP A 26 5.61 -5.92 -25.03
CA ASP A 26 4.99 -7.24 -25.32
C ASP A 26 5.55 -8.40 -24.46
N VAL A 27 5.51 -8.23 -23.14
CA VAL A 27 6.04 -9.21 -22.18
C VAL A 27 4.94 -10.15 -21.71
N GLU A 28 5.18 -11.45 -21.83
CA GLU A 28 4.29 -12.49 -21.31
C GLU A 28 4.98 -13.22 -20.15
N ILE A 29 4.24 -13.40 -19.06
CA ILE A 29 4.67 -14.14 -17.86
C ILE A 29 3.66 -15.25 -17.61
N GLU A 30 4.15 -16.47 -17.44
CA GLU A 30 3.33 -17.68 -17.31
C GLU A 30 3.40 -18.22 -15.88
N PHE A 31 2.24 -18.59 -15.34
CA PHE A 31 2.10 -19.20 -14.02
C PHE A 31 1.34 -20.51 -14.14
N VAL A 32 1.80 -21.55 -13.44
CA VAL A 32 1.18 -22.89 -13.49
C VAL A 32 0.94 -23.39 -12.07
N ASP A 33 -0.18 -24.06 -11.83
CA ASP A 33 -0.44 -24.85 -10.62
C ASP A 33 -0.33 -26.35 -10.95
N PRO A 34 0.88 -26.94 -10.87
CA PRO A 34 1.07 -28.35 -11.16
C PRO A 34 0.51 -29.27 -10.06
N THR A 35 0.05 -28.70 -8.93
CA THR A 35 -0.42 -29.43 -7.75
C THR A 35 -1.95 -29.46 -7.61
N ASN A 36 -2.69 -28.68 -8.42
CA ASN A 36 -4.14 -28.47 -8.32
C ASN A 36 -4.59 -28.02 -6.91
N THR A 37 -3.77 -27.23 -6.23
CA THR A 37 -4.03 -26.71 -4.87
C THR A 37 -4.51 -25.26 -4.88
N GLY A 38 -4.46 -24.60 -6.05
CA GLY A 38 -4.64 -23.16 -6.21
C GLY A 38 -3.36 -22.34 -6.05
N GLU A 39 -2.19 -22.98 -5.84
CA GLU A 39 -0.91 -22.29 -5.75
C GLU A 39 -0.26 -22.14 -7.14
N PHE A 40 -0.41 -20.97 -7.73
CA PHE A 40 0.21 -20.62 -9.01
C PHE A 40 1.66 -20.17 -8.79
N ARG A 41 2.60 -20.84 -9.44
CA ARG A 41 4.03 -20.46 -9.43
C ARG A 41 4.44 -19.98 -10.82
N MET A 42 5.30 -18.97 -10.87
CA MET A 42 5.90 -18.52 -12.13
C MET A 42 6.77 -19.64 -12.71
N THR A 43 6.65 -19.89 -14.01
CA THR A 43 7.47 -20.88 -14.70
C THR A 43 8.17 -20.30 -15.93
N ILE A 44 9.34 -20.86 -16.22
CA ILE A 44 10.09 -20.68 -17.46
C ILE A 44 10.14 -21.93 -18.32
N ASP A 45 9.64 -23.05 -17.82
CA ASP A 45 9.57 -24.30 -18.57
C ASP A 45 8.25 -24.33 -19.35
N PRO A 46 8.30 -24.25 -20.70
CA PRO A 46 7.08 -24.29 -21.52
C PRO A 46 6.28 -25.59 -21.35
N GLN A 47 6.93 -26.65 -20.89
CA GLN A 47 6.33 -27.98 -20.73
C GLN A 47 5.65 -28.17 -19.37
N GLU A 48 5.81 -27.25 -18.40
CA GLU A 48 5.29 -27.44 -17.03
C GLU A 48 3.77 -27.53 -16.98
N LYS A 49 3.07 -26.93 -17.94
CA LYS A 49 1.61 -27.02 -18.06
C LYS A 49 1.10 -28.33 -18.66
N ASP A 50 1.93 -29.15 -19.32
CA ASP A 50 1.48 -30.40 -19.98
C ASP A 50 1.35 -31.54 -18.95
N ALA A 51 0.15 -31.68 -18.39
CA ALA A 51 -0.13 -32.65 -17.33
C ALA A 51 -0.01 -34.11 -17.78
N LEU A 52 0.00 -34.36 -19.09
CA LEU A 52 0.06 -35.71 -19.66
C LEU A 52 1.40 -36.02 -20.35
N LEU A 53 2.37 -35.11 -20.28
CA LEU A 53 3.70 -35.27 -20.90
C LEU A 53 4.35 -36.62 -20.57
N ARG A 54 4.31 -37.03 -19.29
CA ARG A 54 4.84 -38.32 -18.81
C ARG A 54 3.81 -39.46 -18.80
N ALA A 55 2.52 -39.14 -18.74
CA ALA A 55 1.42 -40.10 -18.62
C ALA A 55 0.89 -40.60 -19.97
N GLY A 56 1.31 -39.99 -21.08
CA GLY A 56 1.08 -40.48 -22.45
C GLY A 56 -0.25 -40.08 -23.11
N GLY A 57 -1.00 -39.16 -22.52
CA GLY A 57 -2.41 -38.91 -22.87
C GLY A 57 -2.68 -37.87 -23.98
N GLY A 58 -2.19 -38.14 -25.20
CA GLY A 58 -2.54 -37.37 -26.41
C GLY A 58 -1.43 -36.44 -26.91
N PRO A 59 -1.24 -36.31 -28.23
CA PRO A 59 -0.17 -35.48 -28.79
C PRO A 59 -0.47 -33.98 -28.68
N THR A 60 0.57 -33.15 -28.56
CA THR A 60 0.44 -31.69 -28.77
C THR A 60 0.28 -31.36 -30.25
N GLU A 61 -0.17 -30.15 -30.61
CA GLU A 61 -0.26 -29.72 -32.03
C GLU A 61 1.06 -29.90 -32.79
N TYR A 62 2.19 -29.68 -32.13
CA TYR A 62 3.52 -29.88 -32.72
C TYR A 62 3.89 -31.35 -32.89
N GLU A 63 3.43 -32.23 -32.00
CA GLU A 63 3.55 -33.68 -32.13
C GLU A 63 2.63 -34.21 -33.26
N GLU A 64 1.42 -33.66 -33.39
CA GLU A 64 0.49 -34.00 -34.49
C GLU A 64 1.00 -33.51 -35.85
N ALA A 65 1.62 -32.34 -35.90
CA ALA A 65 2.22 -31.78 -37.11
C ALA A 65 3.56 -32.44 -37.49
N GLY A 66 4.07 -33.39 -36.69
CA GLY A 66 5.35 -34.07 -36.92
C GLY A 66 6.59 -33.17 -36.77
N LEU A 67 6.43 -31.98 -36.20
CA LEU A 67 7.50 -31.00 -35.98
C LEU A 67 8.27 -31.29 -34.68
N GLU A 68 7.69 -32.08 -33.78
CA GLU A 68 8.30 -32.49 -32.52
C GLU A 68 7.94 -33.95 -32.20
N SER A 69 8.76 -34.64 -31.38
CA SER A 69 8.44 -35.97 -30.88
C SER A 69 8.41 -36.01 -29.36
N ARG A 70 7.47 -36.78 -28.80
CA ARG A 70 7.33 -36.97 -27.35
C ARG A 70 8.60 -37.50 -26.69
N TYR A 71 9.32 -38.38 -27.39
CA TYR A 71 10.60 -38.92 -26.93
C TYR A 71 11.65 -37.80 -26.72
N LEU A 72 11.73 -36.84 -27.65
CA LEU A 72 12.64 -35.70 -27.53
C LEU A 72 12.20 -34.73 -26.42
N ARG A 73 10.89 -34.54 -26.21
CA ARG A 73 10.36 -33.68 -25.13
C ARG A 73 10.68 -34.26 -23.74
N LEU A 74 10.52 -35.56 -23.54
CA LEU A 74 10.83 -36.25 -22.28
C LEU A 74 12.32 -36.26 -21.92
N GLN A 75 13.21 -36.11 -22.91
CA GLN A 75 14.66 -36.00 -22.71
C GLN A 75 15.14 -34.57 -22.44
N ARG A 76 14.27 -33.57 -22.66
CA ARG A 76 14.53 -32.16 -22.34
C ARG A 76 14.01 -31.87 -20.94
N SER A 77 14.75 -31.09 -20.17
CA SER A 77 14.35 -30.63 -18.86
C SER A 77 14.72 -29.15 -18.73
N GLY A 78 13.76 -28.32 -18.30
CA GLY A 78 13.95 -26.88 -18.15
C GLY A 78 13.89 -26.12 -19.48
N LEU A 79 14.67 -25.04 -19.60
CA LEU A 79 14.62 -24.04 -20.66
C LEU A 79 14.87 -24.54 -22.11
N ALA A 80 15.25 -25.79 -22.31
CA ALA A 80 15.68 -26.29 -23.61
C ALA A 80 14.47 -26.68 -24.48
N THR A 81 13.96 -25.72 -25.28
CA THR A 81 12.99 -26.00 -26.34
C THR A 81 13.51 -25.52 -27.70
N ASN A 82 13.26 -26.31 -28.74
CA ASN A 82 13.52 -25.93 -30.13
C ASN A 82 12.21 -25.53 -30.81
N TYR A 83 11.34 -24.81 -30.13
CA TYR A 83 10.14 -24.29 -30.76
C TYR A 83 10.54 -23.25 -31.81
N VAL A 84 10.11 -23.46 -33.05
CA VAL A 84 10.14 -22.41 -34.07
C VAL A 84 9.01 -21.45 -33.71
N GLY A 85 9.35 -20.45 -32.88
CA GLY A 85 8.45 -19.43 -32.36
C GLY A 85 9.10 -18.03 -32.44
N PRO A 86 8.37 -16.97 -32.08
CA PRO A 86 8.94 -15.63 -32.03
C PRO A 86 10.15 -15.58 -31.07
N THR A 87 11.15 -14.76 -31.39
CA THR A 87 12.44 -14.66 -30.68
C THR A 87 12.30 -14.53 -29.16
N LYS A 88 11.19 -13.95 -28.69
CA LYS A 88 10.81 -13.77 -27.28
C LYS A 88 10.60 -15.09 -26.49
N ASP A 89 10.43 -16.21 -27.18
CA ASP A 89 10.23 -17.54 -26.59
C ASP A 89 11.52 -18.36 -26.52
N LEU A 90 12.65 -17.79 -26.99
CA LEU A 90 13.94 -18.46 -26.95
C LEU A 90 14.46 -18.62 -25.51
N PRO A 91 15.22 -19.69 -25.21
CA PRO A 91 15.71 -20.00 -23.87
C PRO A 91 16.49 -18.86 -23.20
N PHE A 92 17.35 -18.18 -23.97
CA PHE A 92 18.20 -17.09 -23.47
C PHE A 92 17.40 -15.81 -23.19
N GLU A 93 16.43 -15.48 -24.04
CA GLU A 93 15.55 -14.31 -23.85
C GLU A 93 14.61 -14.50 -22.64
N ARG A 94 14.13 -15.73 -22.42
CA ARG A 94 13.37 -16.09 -21.21
C ARG A 94 14.21 -15.96 -19.94
N LEU A 95 15.46 -16.43 -19.97
CA LEU A 95 16.39 -16.29 -18.84
C LEU A 95 16.72 -14.81 -18.56
N ALA A 96 16.97 -14.02 -19.61
CA ALA A 96 17.23 -12.59 -19.49
C ALA A 96 16.01 -11.84 -18.92
N ARG A 97 14.79 -12.19 -19.37
CA ARG A 97 13.53 -11.66 -18.82
C ARG A 97 13.40 -11.99 -17.34
N MET A 98 13.60 -13.24 -16.94
CA MET A 98 13.57 -13.64 -15.53
C MET A 98 14.61 -12.91 -14.70
N ALA A 99 15.85 -12.83 -15.20
CA ALA A 99 16.91 -12.12 -14.50
C ALA A 99 16.58 -10.63 -14.29
N VAL A 100 15.80 -9.99 -15.19
CA VAL A 100 15.31 -8.62 -15.00
C VAL A 100 14.11 -8.55 -14.05
N LEU A 101 13.18 -9.51 -14.11
CA LEU A 101 12.04 -9.59 -13.17
C LEU A 101 12.50 -9.84 -11.73
N ASP A 102 13.56 -10.62 -11.55
CA ASP A 102 14.18 -10.92 -10.26
C ASP A 102 15.14 -9.81 -9.80
N LYS A 103 15.60 -8.95 -10.72
CA LYS A 103 16.50 -7.85 -10.38
C LYS A 103 15.73 -6.79 -9.61
N ALA A 104 16.29 -6.37 -8.47
CA ALA A 104 15.82 -5.16 -7.80
C ALA A 104 15.83 -3.99 -8.81
N PRO A 105 14.72 -3.24 -8.94
CA PRO A 105 14.64 -2.13 -9.89
C PRO A 105 15.84 -1.19 -9.75
N PRO A 106 16.45 -0.71 -10.86
CA PRO A 106 17.54 0.23 -10.78
C PRO A 106 17.04 1.50 -10.07
N LEU A 107 17.79 1.93 -9.06
CA LEU A 107 17.53 3.15 -8.30
C LEU A 107 17.72 4.36 -9.23
N LYS A 108 16.74 5.26 -9.27
CA LYS A 108 16.65 6.42 -10.17
C LYS A 108 17.28 7.68 -9.56
N PHE A 109 17.44 7.78 -8.23
CA PHE A 109 17.87 9.00 -7.54
C PHE A 109 19.21 8.88 -6.79
N ASP A 110 20.29 8.53 -7.51
CA ASP A 110 21.64 8.32 -6.94
C ASP A 110 22.16 9.50 -6.09
N LYS A 111 21.85 10.76 -6.47
CA LYS A 111 22.27 11.96 -5.72
C LYS A 111 21.54 12.10 -4.38
N LEU A 112 20.25 11.78 -4.32
CA LEU A 112 19.50 11.82 -3.06
C LEU A 112 19.97 10.71 -2.13
N ARG A 113 20.35 9.55 -2.68
CA ARG A 113 20.98 8.47 -1.92
C ARG A 113 22.28 8.92 -1.27
N GLU A 114 23.16 9.62 -1.99
CA GLU A 114 24.43 10.11 -1.44
C GLU A 114 24.23 11.11 -0.28
N ILE A 115 23.25 12.00 -0.43
CA ILE A 115 22.88 12.97 0.63
C ILE A 115 22.37 12.24 1.87
N VAL A 116 21.51 11.24 1.70
CA VAL A 116 20.98 10.47 2.82
C VAL A 116 22.02 9.53 3.43
N SER A 117 22.90 8.94 2.61
CA SER A 117 23.93 8.01 3.10
C SER A 117 24.95 8.68 4.00
N THR A 118 25.31 9.92 3.69
CA THR A 118 26.20 10.79 4.48
C THR A 118 25.46 11.67 5.49
N PHE A 119 24.12 11.59 5.50
CA PHE A 119 23.18 12.45 6.21
C PHE A 119 23.62 13.93 6.27
N VAL A 120 23.67 14.58 5.11
CA VAL A 120 23.87 16.03 5.05
C VAL A 120 22.54 16.72 5.30
N THR A 121 22.48 17.60 6.31
CA THR A 121 21.24 18.30 6.67
C THR A 121 20.98 19.49 5.74
N TYR A 122 19.83 19.49 5.06
CA TYR A 122 19.29 20.60 4.29
C TYR A 122 17.89 20.98 4.79
N ASP A 123 17.61 22.28 4.90
CA ASP A 123 16.37 22.82 5.44
C ASP A 123 15.60 23.73 4.46
N GLN A 124 16.00 23.75 3.19
CA GLN A 124 15.42 24.64 2.17
C GLN A 124 14.01 24.23 1.77
N LEU A 125 13.71 22.93 1.76
CA LEU A 125 12.39 22.40 1.47
C LEU A 125 11.71 21.89 2.76
N PRO A 126 10.80 22.67 3.39
CA PRO A 126 10.13 22.24 4.59
C PRO A 126 9.21 21.05 4.31
N SER A 127 9.40 19.99 5.07
CA SER A 127 8.53 18.81 5.06
C SER A 127 8.19 18.41 6.49
N ASN A 128 6.99 17.87 6.63
CA ASN A 128 6.52 17.23 7.84
C ASN A 128 6.38 15.73 7.61
N PHE A 129 6.78 14.96 8.61
CA PHE A 129 6.76 13.51 8.58
C PHE A 129 5.78 13.02 9.65
N ARG A 130 4.85 12.15 9.24
CA ARG A 130 3.94 11.47 10.17
C ARG A 130 3.90 10.01 9.82
N TYR A 131 4.01 9.14 10.80
CA TYR A 131 3.73 7.72 10.59
C TYR A 131 2.61 7.24 11.50
N ARG A 132 1.85 6.27 11.01
CA ARG A 132 0.82 5.55 11.75
C ARG A 132 1.06 4.06 11.61
N ILE A 133 0.67 3.29 12.61
CA ILE A 133 0.90 1.84 12.63
C ILE A 133 -0.42 1.12 12.73
N ILE A 134 -0.60 0.14 11.88
CA ILE A 134 -1.71 -0.83 11.92
C ILE A 134 -1.09 -2.21 12.07
N ARG A 135 -1.60 -3.02 13.01
CA ARG A 135 -1.17 -4.41 13.13
C ARG A 135 -1.71 -5.20 11.94
N GLN A 136 -0.83 -5.91 11.25
CA GLN A 136 -1.20 -6.80 10.14
C GLN A 136 -1.17 -8.26 10.59
N SER A 137 -0.15 -8.64 11.35
CA SER A 137 -0.02 -9.96 11.97
C SER A 137 0.71 -9.85 13.32
N ASP A 138 0.97 -10.98 13.97
CA ASP A 138 1.75 -11.03 15.22
C ASP A 138 3.23 -10.71 14.98
N ALA A 139 3.70 -10.91 13.75
CA ALA A 139 5.09 -10.70 13.36
C ALA A 139 5.34 -9.31 12.78
N ASN A 140 4.36 -8.74 12.05
CA ASN A 140 4.56 -7.51 11.28
C ASN A 140 3.44 -6.49 11.50
N ALA A 141 3.85 -5.23 11.56
CA ALA A 141 2.98 -4.08 11.50
C ALA A 141 3.12 -3.37 10.16
N LEU A 142 2.01 -2.84 9.66
CA LEU A 142 1.98 -1.91 8.55
C LEU A 142 2.25 -0.50 9.07
N ALA A 143 3.46 0.01 8.82
CA ALA A 143 3.84 1.39 9.07
C ALA A 143 3.47 2.25 7.86
N MET A 144 2.43 3.06 7.99
CA MET A 144 1.98 4.04 6.99
C MET A 144 2.72 5.35 7.22
N VAL A 145 3.68 5.64 6.35
CA VAL A 145 4.50 6.84 6.34
C VAL A 145 3.86 7.88 5.45
N ASN A 146 3.52 9.03 6.00
CA ASN A 146 3.04 10.21 5.28
C ASN A 146 4.12 11.29 5.26
N ILE A 147 4.41 11.77 4.06
CA ILE A 147 5.34 12.87 3.81
C ILE A 147 4.49 14.04 3.31
N GLU A 148 4.48 15.13 4.09
CA GLU A 148 3.66 16.33 3.86
C GLU A 148 4.58 17.51 3.49
N VAL A 149 4.24 18.21 2.42
CA VAL A 149 4.95 19.42 1.96
C VAL A 149 3.94 20.57 1.86
N PRO A 150 4.18 21.71 2.55
CA PRO A 150 3.36 22.91 2.37
C PRO A 150 3.42 23.36 0.91
N ASN A 151 2.27 23.65 0.32
CA ASN A 151 2.21 24.06 -1.09
C ASN A 151 2.94 25.38 -1.34
N SER A 152 3.04 26.25 -0.33
CA SER A 152 3.80 27.49 -0.39
C SER A 152 5.32 27.30 -0.58
N ALA A 153 5.83 26.09 -0.35
CA ALA A 153 7.23 25.74 -0.59
C ALA A 153 7.46 25.03 -1.94
N LEU A 154 6.41 24.78 -2.72
CA LEU A 154 6.49 24.07 -3.99
C LEU A 154 6.68 25.02 -5.18
N SER A 155 7.51 24.60 -6.15
CA SER A 155 7.66 25.32 -7.42
C SER A 155 6.68 24.81 -8.47
N PHE A 156 5.63 25.60 -8.71
CA PHE A 156 4.64 25.30 -9.74
C PHE A 156 5.10 25.75 -11.13
N ALA A 157 4.84 24.92 -12.15
CA ALA A 157 4.93 25.34 -13.54
C ALA A 157 3.56 25.23 -14.22
N GLY A 158 3.27 26.20 -15.08
CA GLY A 158 2.07 26.18 -15.91
C GLY A 158 2.12 25.05 -16.95
N ARG A 159 1.01 24.33 -17.07
CA ARG A 159 0.73 23.32 -18.10
C ARG A 159 -0.69 23.53 -18.62
N GLY A 160 -0.84 24.47 -19.57
CA GLY A 160 -2.15 24.84 -20.10
C GLY A 160 -3.01 25.52 -19.03
N GLU A 161 -4.19 24.95 -18.75
CA GLU A 161 -5.14 25.45 -17.73
C GLU A 161 -4.83 24.97 -16.30
N ALA A 162 -3.80 24.13 -16.13
CA ALA A 162 -3.37 23.61 -14.84
C ALA A 162 -1.96 24.08 -14.47
N VAL A 163 -1.67 24.11 -13.18
CA VAL A 163 -0.32 24.27 -12.64
C VAL A 163 0.10 22.97 -11.97
N ARG A 164 1.35 22.54 -12.20
CA ARG A 164 1.89 21.29 -11.66
C ARG A 164 3.12 21.54 -10.82
N ALA A 165 3.21 20.90 -9.66
CA ALA A 165 4.43 20.80 -8.86
C ALA A 165 4.86 19.34 -8.72
N GLU A 166 6.17 19.14 -8.62
CA GLU A 166 6.78 17.83 -8.44
C GLU A 166 7.86 17.90 -7.37
N VAL A 167 7.96 16.86 -6.54
CA VAL A 167 9.02 16.68 -5.55
C VAL A 167 9.53 15.26 -5.65
N GLU A 168 10.83 15.11 -5.92
CA GLU A 168 11.53 13.82 -5.89
C GLU A 168 11.83 13.45 -4.45
N ILE A 169 11.58 12.20 -4.08
CA ILE A 169 11.71 11.70 -2.72
C ILE A 169 12.57 10.45 -2.75
N TYR A 170 13.59 10.44 -1.90
CA TYR A 170 14.33 9.24 -1.53
C TYR A 170 14.22 9.05 -0.03
N GLY A 171 14.00 7.82 0.41
CA GLY A 171 14.05 7.50 1.82
C GLY A 171 14.63 6.12 2.08
N ARG A 172 15.18 5.93 3.27
CA ARG A 172 15.63 4.64 3.78
C ARG A 172 15.19 4.45 5.21
N ILE A 173 14.94 3.21 5.57
CA ILE A 173 14.65 2.79 6.95
C ILE A 173 15.81 1.93 7.41
N VAL A 174 16.41 2.32 8.52
CA VAL A 174 17.52 1.61 9.16
C VAL A 174 17.15 1.16 10.56
N ASP A 175 17.75 0.08 11.02
CA ASP A 175 17.69 -0.31 12.44
C ASP A 175 18.73 0.46 13.28
N LEU A 176 18.76 0.18 14.60
CA LEU A 176 19.70 0.82 15.52
C LEU A 176 21.18 0.47 15.26
N SER A 177 21.46 -0.53 14.43
CA SER A 177 22.82 -0.90 14.01
C SER A 177 23.20 -0.27 12.65
N ASP A 178 22.42 0.72 12.18
CA ASP A 178 22.54 1.37 10.87
C ASP A 178 22.43 0.40 9.66
N ARG A 179 21.89 -0.79 9.87
CA ARG A 179 21.59 -1.71 8.78
C ARG A 179 20.34 -1.23 8.04
N ILE A 180 20.46 -1.08 6.73
CA ILE A 180 19.36 -0.72 5.84
C ILE A 180 18.39 -1.90 5.74
N LEU A 181 17.16 -1.70 6.19
CA LEU A 181 16.07 -2.66 6.07
C LEU A 181 15.35 -2.52 4.74
N THR A 182 15.09 -1.28 4.34
CA THR A 182 14.46 -0.96 3.06
C THR A 182 14.81 0.47 2.66
N GLN A 183 14.70 0.72 1.36
CA GLN A 183 14.84 2.04 0.77
C GLN A 183 13.80 2.19 -0.34
N PHE A 184 13.41 3.41 -0.61
CA PHE A 184 12.38 3.72 -1.59
C PHE A 184 12.68 5.03 -2.29
N GLU A 185 12.11 5.11 -3.49
CA GLU A 185 12.09 6.31 -4.31
C GLU A 185 10.64 6.59 -4.70
N ASP A 186 10.27 7.86 -4.76
CA ASP A 186 8.96 8.29 -5.21
C ASP A 186 8.97 9.71 -5.76
N THR A 187 7.91 10.09 -6.45
CA THR A 187 7.68 11.46 -6.91
C THR A 187 6.30 11.92 -6.44
N LEU A 188 6.27 12.90 -5.53
CA LEU A 188 5.05 13.62 -5.21
C LEU A 188 4.74 14.57 -6.37
N ALA A 189 3.75 14.22 -7.19
CA ALA A 189 3.27 15.08 -8.27
C ALA A 189 1.85 15.56 -7.96
N VAL A 190 1.64 16.87 -8.03
CA VAL A 190 0.34 17.50 -7.77
C VAL A 190 -0.03 18.46 -8.90
N ASP A 191 -1.27 18.33 -9.38
CA ASP A 191 -1.85 19.15 -10.43
C ASP A 191 -3.03 19.95 -9.84
N PHE A 192 -3.06 21.25 -10.10
CA PHE A 192 -4.15 22.14 -9.67
C PHE A 192 -4.68 22.98 -10.83
N PRO A 193 -5.98 23.31 -10.86
CA PRO A 193 -6.51 24.30 -11.79
C PRO A 193 -5.85 25.67 -11.56
N ALA A 194 -5.50 26.39 -12.63
CA ALA A 194 -4.87 27.71 -12.51
C ALA A 194 -5.78 28.74 -11.81
N SER A 195 -7.10 28.53 -11.83
CA SER A 195 -8.09 29.35 -11.12
C SER A 195 -7.95 29.35 -9.60
N ASP A 196 -7.27 28.35 -9.03
CA ASP A 196 -7.28 28.08 -7.60
C ASP A 196 -6.01 28.54 -6.87
N ALA A 197 -5.14 29.32 -7.51
CA ALA A 197 -3.79 29.64 -7.05
C ALA A 197 -3.71 30.06 -5.55
N THR A 198 -4.63 30.88 -5.06
CA THR A 198 -4.68 31.30 -3.65
C THR A 198 -4.99 30.14 -2.69
N ARG A 199 -5.92 29.26 -3.06
CA ARG A 199 -6.29 28.07 -2.28
C ARG A 199 -5.18 27.02 -2.32
N VAL A 200 -4.53 26.87 -3.48
CA VAL A 200 -3.37 26.00 -3.66
C VAL A 200 -2.26 26.40 -2.70
N ASN A 201 -1.90 27.68 -2.66
CA ASN A 201 -0.78 28.17 -1.84
C ASN A 201 -0.96 27.92 -0.33
N ALA A 202 -2.20 27.93 0.18
CA ALA A 202 -2.51 27.67 1.59
C ALA A 202 -2.62 26.17 1.94
N GLY A 203 -2.54 25.28 0.94
CA GLY A 203 -2.73 23.84 1.11
C GLY A 203 -1.47 23.06 1.51
N ILE A 204 -1.66 21.76 1.73
CA ILE A 204 -0.60 20.79 1.96
C ILE A 204 -0.76 19.69 0.91
N SER A 205 0.34 19.32 0.27
CA SER A 205 0.44 18.14 -0.59
C SER A 205 1.11 17.01 0.16
N SER A 206 0.66 15.77 -0.05
CA SER A 206 1.19 14.63 0.67
C SER A 206 1.27 13.37 -0.17
N ILE A 207 2.19 12.50 0.18
CA ILE A 207 2.28 11.13 -0.34
C ILE A 207 2.39 10.14 0.83
N GLN A 208 1.77 8.97 0.66
CA GLN A 208 1.84 7.88 1.62
C GLN A 208 2.65 6.71 1.06
N LYS A 209 3.51 6.12 1.89
CA LYS A 209 4.21 4.86 1.64
C LYS A 209 3.95 3.90 2.79
N ASN A 210 3.77 2.62 2.48
CA ASN A 210 3.55 1.59 3.48
C ASN A 210 4.75 0.66 3.57
N PHE A 211 5.16 0.34 4.80
CA PHE A 211 6.26 -0.57 5.07
C PHE A 211 5.81 -1.64 6.06
N LEU A 212 6.13 -2.90 5.78
CA LEU A 212 5.98 -3.98 6.75
C LEU A 212 7.22 -4.04 7.63
N LEU A 213 7.03 -3.74 8.91
CA LEU A 213 8.11 -3.68 9.89
C LEU A 213 7.78 -4.58 11.08
N PRO A 214 8.74 -5.36 11.59
CA PRO A 214 8.57 -6.10 12.84
C PRO A 214 8.58 -5.14 14.04
N PRO A 215 8.17 -5.59 15.23
CA PRO A 215 8.37 -4.84 16.48
C PRO A 215 9.83 -4.43 16.64
N GLY A 216 10.05 -3.15 16.98
CA GLY A 216 11.41 -2.62 17.06
C GLY A 216 11.47 -1.10 17.04
N THR A 217 12.68 -0.57 17.22
CA THR A 217 12.96 0.85 16.99
C THR A 217 13.78 0.98 15.72
N PHE A 218 13.35 1.89 14.85
CA PHE A 218 13.95 2.18 13.57
C PHE A 218 14.17 3.68 13.44
N ARG A 219 14.92 4.03 12.41
CA ARG A 219 15.11 5.41 11.98
C ARG A 219 14.79 5.49 10.50
N ILE A 220 14.07 6.52 10.12
CA ILE A 220 13.83 6.84 8.72
C ILE A 220 14.59 8.10 8.36
N ASP A 221 15.41 8.00 7.33
CA ASP A 221 16.15 9.12 6.75
C ASP A 221 15.50 9.44 5.40
N ILE A 222 15.10 10.69 5.19
CA ILE A 222 14.36 11.14 3.99
C ILE A 222 15.07 12.35 3.40
N ALA A 223 15.20 12.36 2.07
CA ALA A 223 15.56 13.53 1.29
C ALA A 223 14.47 13.83 0.26
N LEU A 224 14.11 15.10 0.17
CA LEU A 224 13.17 15.65 -0.79
C LEU A 224 13.92 16.66 -1.66
N LYS A 225 13.61 16.70 -2.94
CA LYS A 225 14.14 17.69 -3.87
C LYS A 225 13.04 18.20 -4.79
N ASP A 226 12.92 19.51 -4.87
CA ASP A 226 12.17 20.16 -5.93
C ASP A 226 13.08 20.28 -7.17
N PRO A 227 12.80 19.57 -8.28
CA PRO A 227 13.68 19.55 -9.44
C PRO A 227 13.71 20.89 -10.19
N ARG A 228 12.75 21.79 -9.97
CA ARG A 228 12.73 23.11 -10.62
C ARG A 228 13.56 24.12 -9.86
N SER A 229 13.34 24.25 -8.55
CA SER A 229 14.09 25.20 -7.71
C SER A 229 15.45 24.66 -7.27
N ASN A 230 15.67 23.35 -7.40
CA ASN A 230 16.79 22.61 -6.83
C ASN A 230 16.90 22.72 -5.30
N GLN A 231 15.83 23.15 -4.62
CA GLN A 231 15.79 23.15 -3.16
C GLN A 231 15.73 21.72 -2.64
N ILE A 232 16.52 21.47 -1.60
CA ILE A 232 16.60 20.16 -0.95
C ILE A 232 16.17 20.29 0.50
N GLY A 233 15.42 19.32 0.98
CA GLY A 233 15.05 19.17 2.38
C GLY A 233 15.37 17.77 2.85
N THR A 234 15.97 17.63 4.03
CA THR A 234 16.25 16.33 4.63
C THR A 234 15.61 16.23 6.01
N ARG A 235 15.18 15.02 6.38
CA ARG A 235 14.61 14.72 7.70
C ARG A 235 15.12 13.37 8.19
N GLN A 236 15.29 13.27 9.49
CA GLN A 236 15.62 12.04 10.19
C GLN A 236 14.67 11.91 11.37
N GLU A 237 13.89 10.83 11.37
CA GLU A 237 12.83 10.63 12.34
C GLU A 237 12.94 9.26 12.97
N ARG A 238 12.66 9.19 14.28
CA ARG A 238 12.60 7.92 15.00
C ARG A 238 11.23 7.28 14.76
N MET A 239 11.23 6.01 14.40
CA MET A 239 10.02 5.19 14.32
C MET A 239 10.08 4.08 15.36
N VAL A 240 9.00 3.89 16.10
CA VAL A 240 8.88 2.81 17.10
C VAL A 240 7.66 1.97 16.76
N ILE A 241 7.90 0.68 16.47
CA ILE A 241 6.86 -0.33 16.30
C ILE A 241 6.71 -1.08 17.63
N PRO A 242 5.57 -0.94 18.33
CA PRO A 242 5.36 -1.62 19.60
C PRO A 242 5.23 -3.14 19.42
N PRO A 243 5.36 -3.92 20.49
CA PRO A 243 5.00 -5.34 20.47
C PRO A 243 3.56 -5.55 19.96
N LEU A 244 3.37 -6.48 19.04
CA LEU A 244 2.09 -6.69 18.35
C LEU A 244 1.21 -7.73 19.02
N THR A 245 1.72 -8.46 20.01
CA THR A 245 0.96 -9.45 20.78
C THR A 245 0.33 -8.78 22.00
N SER A 246 -0.95 -8.40 21.91
CA SER A 246 -1.73 -8.03 23.09
C SER A 246 -2.97 -8.92 23.22
N ALA A 247 -3.10 -9.58 24.37
CA ALA A 247 -4.36 -10.20 24.81
C ALA A 247 -5.40 -9.17 25.26
N LYS A 248 -4.97 -7.91 25.39
CA LYS A 248 -5.77 -6.76 25.83
C LYS A 248 -6.33 -6.00 24.63
N LEU A 249 -7.48 -5.36 24.85
CA LEU A 249 -8.10 -4.44 23.91
C LEU A 249 -7.16 -3.26 23.60
N TRP A 250 -6.83 -3.08 22.33
CA TRP A 250 -5.94 -2.03 21.86
C TRP A 250 -6.54 -1.32 20.64
N ALA A 251 -6.25 -0.03 20.51
CA ALA A 251 -6.68 0.80 19.39
C ALA A 251 -5.48 1.29 18.59
N ALA A 252 -5.54 1.15 17.27
CA ALA A 252 -4.60 1.79 16.35
C ALA A 252 -4.68 3.33 16.43
N PRO A 253 -3.70 4.06 15.89
CA PRO A 253 -3.82 5.50 15.71
C PRO A 253 -5.07 5.86 14.90
N LEU A 254 -5.78 6.89 15.33
CA LEU A 254 -6.98 7.38 14.68
C LEU A 254 -6.65 7.99 13.31
N ILE A 255 -7.42 7.62 12.29
CA ILE A 255 -7.33 8.22 10.95
C ILE A 255 -8.59 9.05 10.72
N LEU A 256 -8.39 10.36 10.57
CA LEU A 256 -9.40 11.27 10.05
C LEU A 256 -9.22 11.32 8.53
N ALA A 257 -10.22 10.83 7.81
CA ALA A 257 -10.17 10.62 6.38
C ALA A 257 -10.84 11.78 5.62
N HIS A 258 -10.36 12.01 4.40
CA HIS A 258 -11.06 12.79 3.39
C HIS A 258 -12.07 11.91 2.65
N SER A 259 -11.70 10.67 2.30
CA SER A 259 -12.61 9.68 1.72
C SER A 259 -12.36 8.27 2.25
N ILE A 260 -13.44 7.49 2.35
CA ILE A 260 -13.42 6.06 2.66
C ILE A 260 -14.32 5.38 1.64
N GLU A 261 -13.72 4.55 0.80
CA GLU A 261 -14.40 3.85 -0.31
C GLU A 261 -14.17 2.34 -0.17
N ALA A 262 -15.11 1.53 -0.67
CA ALA A 262 -14.83 0.11 -0.86
C ALA A 262 -13.76 -0.04 -1.93
N ALA A 263 -12.77 -0.90 -1.69
CA ALA A 263 -11.76 -1.21 -2.68
C ALA A 263 -12.41 -1.97 -3.86
N GLY A 264 -12.17 -1.52 -5.09
CA GLY A 264 -12.57 -2.25 -6.29
C GLY A 264 -11.69 -3.48 -6.57
N ASP A 265 -12.21 -4.43 -7.36
CA ASP A 265 -11.56 -5.71 -7.67
C ASP A 265 -10.22 -5.59 -8.42
N SER A 266 -9.96 -4.44 -9.05
CA SER A 266 -8.77 -4.16 -9.86
C SER A 266 -7.76 -3.22 -9.18
N GLU A 267 -7.93 -2.93 -7.89
CA GLU A 267 -7.05 -2.02 -7.17
C GLU A 267 -5.71 -2.69 -6.85
N GLY A 268 -4.63 -2.07 -7.31
CA GLY A 268 -3.30 -2.65 -7.25
C GLY A 268 -2.83 -2.88 -5.82
N ILE A 269 -2.16 -4.02 -5.61
CA ILE A 269 -1.46 -4.41 -4.37
C ILE A 269 -0.56 -3.29 -3.81
N ASN A 270 -0.13 -2.34 -4.66
CA ASN A 270 0.75 -1.23 -4.33
C ASN A 270 0.04 0.09 -3.97
N ASP A 271 -1.30 0.14 -3.92
CA ASP A 271 -2.00 1.35 -3.48
C ASP A 271 -1.79 1.57 -1.97
N PRO A 272 -1.07 2.63 -1.56
CA PRO A 272 -0.73 2.84 -0.16
C PRO A 272 -1.96 3.17 0.71
N TYR A 273 -3.11 3.48 0.12
CA TYR A 273 -4.33 3.83 0.85
C TYR A 273 -5.26 2.63 1.05
N LEU A 274 -4.91 1.44 0.55
CA LEU A 274 -5.67 0.22 0.77
C LEU A 274 -5.44 -0.34 2.19
N LEU A 275 -6.52 -0.38 2.98
CA LEU A 275 -6.56 -0.94 4.32
C LEU A 275 -7.62 -2.05 4.39
N GLY A 276 -7.22 -3.26 3.98
CA GLY A 276 -8.13 -4.39 3.87
C GLY A 276 -9.02 -4.23 2.63
N THR A 277 -10.35 -4.26 2.83
CA THR A 277 -11.35 -4.08 1.76
C THR A 277 -11.75 -2.63 1.54
N LEU A 278 -11.06 -1.69 2.18
CA LEU A 278 -11.38 -0.27 2.15
C LEU A 278 -10.19 0.53 1.65
N ARG A 279 -10.44 1.46 0.74
CA ARG A 279 -9.50 2.53 0.42
C ARG A 279 -9.78 3.70 1.36
N VAL A 280 -8.80 4.01 2.21
CA VAL A 280 -8.89 5.08 3.22
C VAL A 280 -7.88 6.17 2.88
N ARG A 281 -8.37 7.30 2.38
CA ARG A 281 -7.53 8.47 2.08
C ARG A 281 -7.56 9.43 3.26
N PRO A 282 -6.43 9.64 3.98
CA PRO A 282 -6.37 10.60 5.08
C PRO A 282 -6.69 12.03 4.62
N GLN A 283 -7.08 12.90 5.55
CA GLN A 283 -7.10 14.35 5.34
C GLN A 283 -5.79 14.96 5.84
N PRO A 284 -4.81 15.29 4.97
CA PRO A 284 -3.47 15.70 5.41
C PRO A 284 -3.48 16.99 6.24
N ALA A 285 -4.29 17.97 5.84
CA ALA A 285 -4.40 19.25 6.54
C ALA A 285 -5.22 19.17 7.84
N LEU A 286 -5.90 18.04 8.11
CA LEU A 286 -6.87 17.87 9.19
C LEU A 286 -7.84 19.07 9.32
N THR A 287 -8.16 19.69 8.19
CA THR A 287 -8.98 20.89 8.08
C THR A 287 -10.17 20.54 7.20
N TYR A 288 -11.36 20.94 7.65
CA TYR A 288 -12.63 20.54 7.05
C TYR A 288 -13.52 21.77 6.85
N SER A 289 -14.26 21.80 5.75
CA SER A 289 -15.40 22.69 5.57
C SER A 289 -16.59 22.18 6.39
N ARG A 290 -17.51 23.07 6.77
CA ARG A 290 -18.80 22.69 7.38
C ARG A 290 -19.67 21.81 6.48
N SER A 291 -19.43 21.82 5.18
CA SER A 291 -20.08 20.93 4.21
C SER A 291 -19.49 19.51 4.21
N ASP A 292 -18.28 19.34 4.73
CA ASP A 292 -17.57 18.07 4.69
C ASP A 292 -18.04 17.17 5.83
N PRO A 293 -18.18 15.85 5.61
CA PRO A 293 -18.31 14.92 6.71
C PRO A 293 -16.95 14.70 7.38
N LEU A 294 -16.92 14.62 8.71
CA LEU A 294 -15.77 14.10 9.43
C LEU A 294 -15.80 12.58 9.38
N LEU A 295 -15.03 12.00 8.46
CA LEU A 295 -14.90 10.55 8.32
C LEU A 295 -13.85 10.01 9.29
N VAL A 296 -14.25 9.03 10.10
CA VAL A 296 -13.43 8.45 11.15
C VAL A 296 -13.16 6.98 10.81
N TYR A 297 -11.88 6.61 10.78
CA TYR A 297 -11.42 5.25 10.62
C TYR A 297 -10.53 4.86 11.80
N LEU A 298 -10.87 3.74 12.47
CA LEU A 298 -10.10 3.21 13.59
C LEU A 298 -10.09 1.68 13.55
N GLN A 299 -8.93 1.06 13.78
CA GLN A 299 -8.84 -0.39 14.00
C GLN A 299 -8.70 -0.70 15.49
N LEU A 300 -9.48 -1.66 15.96
CA LEU A 300 -9.39 -2.25 17.29
C LEU A 300 -8.96 -3.70 17.18
N TYR A 301 -8.20 -4.13 18.19
CA TYR A 301 -7.66 -5.49 18.29
C TYR A 301 -7.86 -6.03 19.69
N GLY A 302 -7.92 -7.36 19.81
CA GLY A 302 -8.01 -8.04 21.10
C GLY A 302 -9.39 -8.00 21.76
N SER A 303 -10.44 -7.56 21.04
CA SER A 303 -11.82 -7.65 21.52
C SER A 303 -12.24 -9.12 21.72
N ARG A 304 -12.96 -9.41 22.81
CA ARG A 304 -13.56 -10.73 23.01
C ARG A 304 -14.79 -10.91 22.12
N LEU A 305 -15.05 -12.17 21.76
CA LEU A 305 -16.23 -12.56 21.01
C LEU A 305 -17.29 -13.11 21.96
N ASP A 306 -18.54 -12.73 21.73
CA ASP A 306 -19.66 -13.29 22.46
C ASP A 306 -19.86 -14.75 22.02
N PRO A 307 -19.94 -15.73 22.94
CA PRO A 307 -20.06 -17.14 22.58
C PRO A 307 -21.31 -17.48 21.75
N SER A 308 -22.38 -16.69 21.86
CA SER A 308 -23.64 -16.92 21.16
C SER A 308 -23.68 -16.27 19.77
N THR A 309 -23.13 -15.07 19.62
CA THR A 309 -23.16 -14.34 18.33
C THR A 309 -21.89 -14.52 17.50
N GLN A 310 -20.82 -15.04 18.11
CA GLN A 310 -19.46 -15.10 17.54
C GLN A 310 -18.95 -13.74 17.04
N ALA A 311 -19.48 -12.65 17.60
CA ALA A 311 -19.14 -11.27 17.24
C ALA A 311 -18.72 -10.46 18.47
N PRO A 312 -17.94 -9.39 18.30
CA PRO A 312 -17.52 -8.53 19.40
C PRO A 312 -18.68 -7.67 19.90
N ALA A 313 -18.81 -7.54 21.23
CA ALA A 313 -19.82 -6.69 21.86
C ALA A 313 -19.20 -5.38 22.36
N LEU A 314 -19.18 -4.35 21.52
CA LEU A 314 -18.53 -3.07 21.82
C LEU A 314 -19.52 -1.96 22.16
N THR A 315 -19.13 -1.05 23.05
CA THR A 315 -19.72 0.29 23.17
C THR A 315 -18.69 1.30 22.71
N VAL A 316 -19.00 2.10 21.71
CA VAL A 316 -18.10 3.11 21.17
C VAL A 316 -18.66 4.50 21.45
N ARG A 317 -17.85 5.37 22.04
CA ARG A 317 -18.20 6.77 22.32
C ARG A 317 -17.32 7.69 21.49
N TYR A 318 -17.95 8.57 20.73
CA TYR A 318 -17.32 9.62 19.94
C TYR A 318 -17.59 10.95 20.62
N ASN A 319 -16.60 11.49 21.31
CA ASN A 319 -16.70 12.76 22.00
C ASN A 319 -15.83 13.79 21.26
N ILE A 320 -16.44 14.87 20.80
CA ILE A 320 -15.71 16.01 20.25
C ILE A 320 -15.65 17.11 21.30
N LEU A 321 -14.44 17.55 21.60
CA LEU A 321 -14.13 18.60 22.56
C LEU A 321 -13.79 19.89 21.82
N LYS A 322 -14.29 21.02 22.31
CA LYS A 322 -13.86 22.39 21.96
C LYS A 322 -13.28 23.02 23.21
N ASP A 323 -12.02 23.47 23.15
CA ASP A 323 -11.29 24.03 24.29
C ASP A 323 -11.33 23.14 25.56
N GLY A 324 -11.26 21.83 25.36
CA GLY A 324 -11.29 20.82 26.42
C GLY A 324 -12.68 20.51 26.99
N ARG A 325 -13.74 21.18 26.54
CA ARG A 325 -15.13 20.94 26.96
C ARG A 325 -15.87 20.11 25.92
N LEU A 326 -16.76 19.22 26.37
CA LEU A 326 -17.59 18.42 25.48
C LEU A 326 -18.49 19.34 24.64
N PHE A 327 -18.32 19.30 23.34
CA PHE A 327 -19.10 20.06 22.36
C PHE A 327 -20.13 19.17 21.67
N PHE A 328 -19.72 17.96 21.28
CA PHE A 328 -20.60 16.97 20.65
C PHE A 328 -20.27 15.58 21.21
N GLY A 329 -21.30 14.75 21.40
CA GLY A 329 -21.15 13.39 21.89
C GLY A 329 -22.11 12.46 21.18
N GLN A 330 -21.58 11.35 20.65
CA GLN A 330 -22.36 10.27 20.06
C GLN A 330 -21.92 8.94 20.68
N THR A 331 -22.88 8.09 21.03
CA THR A 331 -22.61 6.73 21.51
C THR A 331 -23.20 5.74 20.52
N ASP A 332 -22.39 4.77 20.12
CA ASP A 332 -22.82 3.57 19.40
C ASP A 332 -22.78 2.38 20.35
N ASP A 333 -23.97 1.99 20.81
CA ASP A 333 -24.22 0.87 21.71
C ASP A 333 -24.81 -0.35 20.98
N LYS A 334 -25.12 -0.20 19.69
CA LYS A 334 -25.76 -1.18 18.81
C LYS A 334 -24.83 -1.70 17.71
N GLY A 335 -23.60 -1.19 17.63
CA GLY A 335 -22.60 -1.61 16.67
C GLY A 335 -22.83 -1.09 15.24
N LYS A 336 -23.50 0.05 15.07
CA LYS A 336 -23.74 0.65 13.74
C LYS A 336 -22.47 1.07 13.01
N THR A 337 -21.45 1.45 13.78
CA THR A 337 -20.12 1.88 13.31
C THR A 337 -19.12 0.73 13.32
N VAL A 338 -19.52 -0.45 13.84
CA VAL A 338 -18.65 -1.59 14.10
C VAL A 338 -18.70 -2.55 12.93
N HIS A 339 -17.57 -2.71 12.24
CA HIS A 339 -17.39 -3.66 11.16
C HIS A 339 -16.46 -4.79 11.65
N PHE A 340 -17.05 -5.97 11.84
CA PHE A 340 -16.30 -7.16 12.22
C PHE A 340 -15.65 -7.77 10.98
N VAL A 341 -14.32 -7.64 10.87
CA VAL A 341 -13.57 -8.10 9.70
C VAL A 341 -12.96 -9.49 9.94
N SER A 342 -12.45 -9.73 11.14
CA SER A 342 -11.96 -11.03 11.59
C SER A 342 -11.94 -11.10 13.12
N GLU A 343 -11.76 -12.29 13.67
CA GLU A 343 -11.68 -12.53 15.13
C GLU A 343 -10.65 -11.63 15.85
N GLN A 344 -9.60 -11.21 15.14
CA GLN A 344 -8.52 -10.40 15.68
C GLN A 344 -8.66 -8.91 15.39
N ARG A 345 -9.58 -8.50 14.49
CA ARG A 345 -9.65 -7.14 13.96
C ARG A 345 -11.09 -6.67 13.80
N VAL A 346 -11.37 -5.56 14.48
CA VAL A 346 -12.61 -4.80 14.34
C VAL A 346 -12.28 -3.44 13.73
N VAL A 347 -13.04 -3.01 12.73
CA VAL A 347 -12.90 -1.69 12.11
C VAL A 347 -14.08 -0.83 12.56
N LEU A 348 -13.79 0.38 13.04
CA LEU A 348 -14.81 1.38 13.34
C LEU A 348 -14.84 2.41 12.22
N LEU A 349 -16.02 2.58 11.61
CA LEU A 349 -16.31 3.58 10.60
C LEU A 349 -17.41 4.51 11.11
N ALA A 350 -17.11 5.79 11.26
CA ALA A 350 -18.11 6.79 11.62
C ALA A 350 -18.04 7.99 10.67
N SER A 351 -19.21 8.60 10.45
CA SER A 351 -19.34 9.85 9.72
C SER A 351 -20.07 10.84 10.62
N ILE A 352 -19.40 11.93 10.98
CA ILE A 352 -19.95 12.97 11.85
C ILE A 352 -20.20 14.22 11.01
N PRO A 353 -21.47 14.67 10.85
CA PRO A 353 -21.78 15.88 10.11
C PRO A 353 -21.21 17.13 10.78
N LEU A 354 -20.54 18.00 10.03
CA LEU A 354 -19.93 19.23 10.54
C LEU A 354 -20.80 20.49 10.34
N ALA A 355 -22.02 20.34 9.83
CA ALA A 355 -22.89 21.47 9.46
C ALA A 355 -23.16 22.45 10.62
N THR A 356 -23.22 21.96 11.87
CA THR A 356 -23.48 22.77 13.07
C THR A 356 -22.20 23.23 13.78
N PHE A 357 -21.02 22.85 13.28
CA PHE A 357 -19.76 23.20 13.90
C PHE A 357 -19.38 24.63 13.54
N GLU A 358 -19.11 25.43 14.57
CA GLU A 358 -18.51 26.76 14.38
C GLU A 358 -17.06 26.62 13.93
N PRO A 359 -16.53 27.59 13.15
CA PRO A 359 -15.12 27.62 12.81
C PRO A 359 -14.24 27.58 14.06
N GLY A 360 -13.19 26.75 14.04
CA GLY A 360 -12.30 26.58 15.18
C GLY A 360 -11.66 25.20 15.24
N LYS A 361 -10.88 25.01 16.32
CA LYS A 361 -10.11 23.79 16.57
C LYS A 361 -10.87 22.86 17.52
N PHE A 362 -10.92 21.59 17.17
CA PHE A 362 -11.64 20.55 17.90
C PHE A 362 -10.75 19.33 18.13
N ARG A 363 -11.07 18.54 19.15
CA ARG A 363 -10.43 17.24 19.43
C ARG A 363 -11.48 16.15 19.45
N LEU A 364 -11.39 15.18 18.55
CA LEU A 364 -12.19 13.96 18.59
C LEU A 364 -11.48 12.94 19.50
N LEU A 365 -12.20 12.44 20.50
CA LEU A 365 -11.84 11.32 21.35
C LEU A 365 -12.79 10.16 21.07
N VAL A 366 -12.25 9.05 20.57
CA VAL A 366 -12.96 7.80 20.35
C VAL A 366 -12.59 6.85 21.47
N GLN A 367 -13.58 6.44 22.27
CA GLN A 367 -13.41 5.48 23.35
C GLN A 367 -14.21 4.22 23.04
N ALA A 368 -13.55 3.06 23.02
CA ALA A 368 -14.18 1.77 22.79
C ALA A 368 -14.07 0.92 24.07
N THR A 369 -15.20 0.40 24.53
CA THR A 369 -15.30 -0.50 25.67
C THR A 369 -15.83 -1.85 25.20
N ASP A 370 -15.07 -2.91 25.45
CA ASP A 370 -15.50 -4.29 25.25
C ASP A 370 -16.40 -4.71 26.42
N ARG A 371 -17.67 -5.04 26.13
CA ARG A 371 -18.67 -5.39 27.13
C ARG A 371 -18.44 -6.76 27.78
N ILE A 372 -17.66 -7.62 27.14
CA ILE A 372 -17.40 -8.98 27.61
C ILE A 372 -16.23 -8.96 28.59
N SER A 373 -15.12 -8.32 28.22
CA SER A 373 -13.94 -8.21 29.08
C SER A 373 -14.01 -7.05 30.08
N GLY A 374 -14.83 -6.02 29.79
CA GLY A 374 -14.86 -4.76 30.54
C GLY A 374 -13.69 -3.82 30.20
N GLU A 375 -12.76 -4.23 29.35
CA GLU A 375 -11.61 -3.42 28.97
C GLU A 375 -12.03 -2.21 28.12
N THR A 376 -11.28 -1.13 28.26
CA THR A 376 -11.51 0.12 27.52
C THR A 376 -10.21 0.60 26.90
N THR A 377 -10.30 1.04 25.66
CA THR A 377 -9.22 1.72 24.94
C THR A 377 -9.72 3.03 24.35
N SER A 378 -8.81 3.94 24.03
CA SER A 378 -9.15 5.21 23.41
C SER A 378 -8.11 5.65 22.40
N ALA A 379 -8.56 6.31 21.34
CA ALA A 379 -7.72 7.00 20.37
C ALA A 379 -8.27 8.41 20.14
N ASP A 380 -7.41 9.36 19.82
CA ASP A 380 -7.82 10.74 19.59
C ASP A 380 -7.10 11.40 18.41
N ALA A 381 -7.74 12.43 17.87
CA ALA A 381 -7.17 13.29 16.84
C ALA A 381 -7.70 14.71 16.98
N THR A 382 -6.91 15.67 16.55
CA THR A 382 -7.28 17.09 16.51
C THR A 382 -7.54 17.50 15.07
N PHE A 383 -8.57 18.33 14.84
CA PHE A 383 -8.94 18.85 13.53
C PHE A 383 -9.45 20.28 13.63
N THR A 384 -9.48 20.97 12.50
CA THR A 384 -9.99 22.34 12.37
C THR A 384 -11.20 22.36 11.45
N VAL A 385 -12.21 23.14 11.80
CA VAL A 385 -13.35 23.46 10.93
C VAL A 385 -13.22 24.92 10.49
N ASN A 386 -13.40 25.18 9.19
CA ASN A 386 -13.37 26.52 8.61
C ASN A 386 -14.77 27.08 8.32
#